data_AF-A0A956PUS6-F1
#
_entry.id   AF-A0A956PUS6-F1
#
_cell.length_a   1.000
_cell.length_b   1.000
_cell.length_c   1.000
_cell.angle_alpha   90.00
_cell.angle_beta   90.00
_cell.angle_gamma   90.00
#
_symmetry.space_group_name_H-M   'P 1'
#
loop_
_entity.id
_entity.type
_entity.pdbx_description
1 polymer ?
#
loop_
_entity_poly.entity_id
_entity_poly.type
_entity_poly.pdbx_seq_one_letter_code
_entity_poly.pdbx_strand_id
1 'polypeptide(L)'
;KPNLFQSTSDLAKDYGAEVLDRFESNGLFQTQGEEILHLKLPDGTSTEQAMQKLSQDPRVAETAPNTIYHLAGEPLKPSDLSPALWGMNNTGQDGGTPDADIDAPEAWATCIGARENGPIIAVLDTGQDYDHPDLKNNLWTNPGETADGTDSDGNGVIDDLHGYNAVLDNGNARAGHGHGTHCAGTIGAEGNNDQGVVGVNWRAQIMPVKIFPDDGDATTAATIIRAVRYADKMGARVTSNSGTGAGYNP
;
A
#
# COMPACT_ATOMS: atom_id res chain seq x y z
N LYS A 1 -6.87 -49.39 16.90
CA LYS A 1 -7.06 -47.94 16.64
C LYS A 1 -7.88 -47.85 15.36
N PRO A 2 -9.04 -47.17 15.35
CA PRO A 2 -9.95 -47.22 14.21
C PRO A 2 -9.37 -46.52 12.97
N ASN A 3 -9.71 -47.06 11.80
CA ASN A 3 -9.36 -46.57 10.48
C ASN A 3 -9.80 -45.11 10.29
N LEU A 4 -8.84 -44.22 10.04
CA LEU A 4 -9.04 -42.77 9.85
C LEU A 4 -8.72 -42.30 8.42
N PHE A 5 -8.85 -43.20 7.44
CA PHE A 5 -8.84 -42.83 6.03
C PHE A 5 -10.29 -42.87 5.52
N GLN A 6 -11.10 -41.90 5.95
CA GLN A 6 -12.12 -41.37 5.03
C GLN A 6 -11.34 -40.75 3.88
N SER A 7 -11.61 -41.19 2.66
CA SER A 7 -10.86 -40.72 1.50
C SER A 7 -10.94 -39.20 1.42
N THR A 8 -9.83 -38.57 1.07
CA THR A 8 -9.70 -37.12 0.83
C THR A 8 -10.75 -36.55 -0.15
N SER A 9 -11.50 -37.42 -0.85
CA SER A 9 -12.73 -37.10 -1.58
C SER A 9 -13.87 -36.51 -0.74
N ASP A 10 -13.87 -36.72 0.58
CA ASP A 10 -14.92 -36.24 1.48
C ASP A 10 -14.66 -34.80 1.94
N LEU A 11 -13.39 -34.39 2.04
CA LEU A 11 -13.01 -33.05 2.46
C LEU A 11 -13.59 -31.98 1.51
N ALA A 12 -13.32 -32.06 0.21
CA ALA A 12 -13.82 -31.04 -0.73
C ALA A 12 -15.35 -30.96 -0.73
N LYS A 13 -16.04 -32.11 -0.61
CA LYS A 13 -17.50 -32.18 -0.54
C LYS A 13 -18.06 -31.50 0.72
N ASP A 14 -17.42 -31.66 1.88
CA ASP A 14 -17.84 -31.02 3.13
C ASP A 14 -17.82 -29.48 3.03
N TYR A 15 -16.97 -28.95 2.15
CA TYR A 15 -16.84 -27.51 1.87
C TYR A 15 -17.59 -27.06 0.61
N GLY A 16 -18.34 -27.96 -0.04
CA GLY A 16 -19.01 -27.69 -1.32
C GLY A 16 -18.05 -27.41 -2.47
N ALA A 17 -16.76 -27.68 -2.31
CA ALA A 17 -15.72 -27.43 -3.28
C ALA A 17 -15.57 -28.61 -4.26
N GLU A 18 -15.09 -28.31 -5.46
CA GLU A 18 -14.74 -29.29 -6.48
C GLU A 18 -13.21 -29.50 -6.48
N VAL A 19 -12.75 -30.75 -6.49
CA VAL A 19 -11.33 -31.05 -6.65
C VAL A 19 -10.99 -30.95 -8.14
N LEU A 20 -10.16 -29.98 -8.51
CA LEU A 20 -9.67 -29.83 -9.88
C LEU A 20 -8.44 -30.69 -10.12
N ASP A 21 -7.45 -30.62 -9.23
CA ASP A 21 -6.21 -31.38 -9.33
C ASP A 21 -5.83 -32.03 -8.00
N ARG A 22 -5.04 -33.10 -8.09
CA ARG A 22 -4.52 -33.88 -6.97
C ARG A 22 -3.04 -34.16 -7.22
N PHE A 23 -2.19 -33.74 -6.29
CA PHE A 23 -0.75 -33.96 -6.37
C PHE A 23 -0.30 -34.80 -5.18
N GLU A 24 0.53 -35.79 -5.42
CA GLU A 24 1.20 -36.52 -4.33
C GLU A 24 2.36 -35.67 -3.82
N SER A 25 2.44 -35.45 -2.50
CA SER A 25 3.57 -34.69 -1.94
C SER A 25 4.91 -35.39 -2.14
N ASN A 26 4.95 -36.73 -2.20
CA ASN A 26 6.17 -37.53 -2.42
C ASN A 26 7.39 -37.08 -1.57
N GLY A 27 7.13 -36.61 -0.34
CA GLY A 27 8.17 -36.13 0.58
C GLY A 27 8.65 -34.69 0.34
N LEU A 28 7.94 -33.89 -0.48
CA LEU A 28 8.15 -32.45 -0.62
C LEU A 28 7.91 -31.69 0.70
N PHE A 29 7.08 -32.25 1.58
CA PHE A 29 6.85 -31.71 2.92
C PHE A 29 7.42 -32.65 3.98
N GLN A 30 7.78 -32.09 5.14
CA GLN A 30 8.32 -32.87 6.27
C GLN A 30 7.28 -33.83 6.89
N THR A 31 6.03 -33.80 6.40
CA THR A 31 4.95 -34.72 6.75
C THR A 31 4.88 -35.87 5.75
N GLN A 32 4.96 -37.12 6.24
CA GLN A 32 4.85 -38.30 5.39
C GLN A 32 3.40 -38.54 4.95
N GLY A 33 3.16 -38.56 3.63
CA GLY A 33 1.95 -39.17 3.05
C GLY A 33 0.76 -38.24 2.81
N GLU A 34 0.97 -36.94 2.64
CA GLU A 34 -0.14 -36.00 2.37
C GLU A 34 -0.29 -35.73 0.86
N GLU A 35 -1.54 -35.53 0.43
CA GLU A 35 -1.90 -35.09 -0.93
C GLU A 35 -2.10 -33.57 -0.93
N ILE A 36 -1.69 -32.90 -2.01
CA ILE A 36 -2.06 -31.50 -2.27
C ILE A 36 -3.31 -31.51 -3.15
N LEU A 37 -4.35 -30.79 -2.73
CA LEU A 37 -5.59 -30.64 -3.50
C LEU A 37 -5.69 -29.22 -4.05
N HIS A 38 -5.89 -29.10 -5.36
CA HIS A 38 -6.33 -27.85 -5.97
C HIS A 38 -7.86 -27.82 -5.99
N LEU A 39 -8.45 -26.91 -5.21
CA LEU A 39 -9.89 -26.83 -5.02
C LEU A 39 -10.48 -25.64 -5.76
N LYS A 40 -11.56 -25.88 -6.51
CA LYS A 40 -12.48 -24.83 -6.96
C LYS A 40 -13.54 -24.61 -5.89
N LEU A 41 -13.57 -23.40 -5.36
CA LEU A 41 -14.52 -23.01 -4.33
C LEU A 41 -15.94 -22.77 -4.92
N PRO A 42 -17.00 -22.94 -4.11
CA PRO A 42 -18.36 -22.57 -4.53
C PRO A 42 -18.45 -21.09 -4.91
N ASP A 43 -19.31 -20.79 -5.90
CA ASP A 43 -19.59 -19.42 -6.32
C ASP A 43 -19.95 -18.52 -5.13
N GLY A 44 -19.33 -17.34 -5.05
CA GLY A 44 -19.53 -16.39 -3.96
C GLY A 44 -18.71 -16.64 -2.69
N THR A 45 -17.91 -17.71 -2.63
CA THR A 45 -16.99 -17.96 -1.51
C THR A 45 -15.66 -17.25 -1.74
N SER A 46 -15.19 -16.43 -0.78
CA SER A 46 -13.86 -15.82 -0.91
C SER A 46 -12.75 -16.82 -0.57
N THR A 47 -11.62 -16.73 -1.29
CA THR A 47 -10.43 -17.57 -1.04
C THR A 47 -9.96 -17.46 0.40
N GLU A 48 -9.91 -16.23 0.94
CA GLU A 48 -9.50 -15.99 2.32
C GLU A 48 -10.42 -16.68 3.33
N GLN A 49 -11.74 -16.56 3.18
CA GLN A 49 -12.71 -17.21 4.07
C GLN A 49 -12.61 -18.74 3.97
N ALA A 50 -12.41 -19.28 2.78
CA ALA A 50 -12.24 -20.71 2.58
C ALA A 50 -10.96 -21.21 3.26
N MET A 51 -9.83 -20.52 3.08
CA MET A 51 -8.56 -20.85 3.72
C MET A 51 -8.67 -20.78 5.25
N GLN A 52 -9.30 -19.73 5.81
CA GLN A 52 -9.51 -19.61 7.26
C GLN A 52 -10.34 -20.78 7.84
N LYS A 53 -11.34 -21.28 7.10
CA LYS A 53 -12.14 -22.42 7.55
C LYS A 53 -11.43 -23.76 7.34
N LEU A 54 -10.70 -23.93 6.24
CA LEU A 54 -9.96 -25.15 5.93
C LEU A 54 -8.77 -25.32 6.88
N SER A 55 -8.07 -24.25 7.26
CA SER A 55 -6.93 -24.32 8.20
C SER A 55 -7.32 -24.71 9.63
N GLN A 56 -8.62 -24.68 9.95
CA GLN A 56 -9.16 -25.17 11.23
C GLN A 56 -9.57 -26.64 11.18
N ASP A 57 -9.61 -27.26 10.00
CA ASP A 57 -9.97 -28.67 9.85
C ASP A 57 -8.75 -29.55 10.18
N PRO A 58 -8.85 -30.51 11.13
CA PRO A 58 -7.73 -31.36 11.51
C PRO A 58 -7.23 -32.28 10.38
N ARG A 59 -7.95 -32.38 9.25
CA ARG A 59 -7.54 -33.11 8.05
C ARG A 59 -6.62 -32.28 7.13
N VAL A 60 -6.48 -30.98 7.37
CA VAL A 60 -5.74 -30.05 6.53
C VAL A 60 -4.47 -29.61 7.26
N ALA A 61 -3.32 -29.94 6.69
CA ALA A 61 -2.04 -29.51 7.24
C ALA A 61 -1.75 -28.03 6.95
N GLU A 62 -2.03 -27.58 5.72
CA GLU A 62 -1.76 -26.22 5.26
C GLU A 62 -2.74 -25.80 4.16
N THR A 63 -2.98 -24.49 4.05
CA THR A 63 -3.79 -23.88 2.99
C THR A 63 -3.02 -22.74 2.35
N ALA A 64 -3.07 -22.64 1.02
CA ALA A 64 -2.52 -21.53 0.25
C ALA A 64 -3.45 -21.16 -0.91
N PRO A 65 -3.44 -19.90 -1.38
CA PRO A 65 -4.16 -19.55 -2.61
C PRO A 65 -3.47 -20.19 -3.83
N ASN A 66 -4.25 -20.51 -4.86
CA ASN A 66 -3.68 -20.86 -6.16
C ASN A 66 -3.26 -19.57 -6.90
N THR A 67 -2.05 -19.10 -6.59
CA THR A 67 -1.48 -17.89 -7.18
C THR A 67 -1.11 -18.14 -8.65
N ILE A 68 -1.50 -17.24 -9.54
CA ILE A 68 -1.06 -17.25 -10.93
C ILE A 68 0.39 -16.73 -10.97
N TYR A 69 1.31 -17.56 -11.42
CA TYR A 69 2.70 -17.16 -11.65
C TYR A 69 2.90 -16.76 -13.11
N HIS A 70 3.59 -15.65 -13.35
CA HIS A 70 3.97 -15.17 -14.67
C HIS A 70 5.48 -15.39 -14.90
N LEU A 71 5.91 -15.54 -16.16
CA LEU A 71 7.33 -15.41 -16.50
C LEU A 71 7.82 -14.03 -16.03
N ALA A 72 9.04 -13.95 -15.50
CA ALA A 72 9.64 -12.67 -15.14
C ALA A 72 9.56 -11.72 -16.34
N GLY A 73 8.83 -10.62 -16.21
CA GLY A 73 8.78 -9.57 -17.22
C GLY A 73 10.14 -8.87 -17.28
N GLU A 74 10.48 -8.33 -18.44
CA GLU A 74 11.59 -7.38 -18.53
C GLU A 74 11.32 -6.21 -17.58
N PRO A 75 12.32 -5.72 -16.83
CA PRO A 75 12.13 -4.59 -15.91
C PRO A 75 11.49 -3.40 -16.62
N LEU A 76 10.42 -2.85 -16.03
CA LEU A 76 9.69 -1.73 -16.60
C LEU A 76 10.44 -0.43 -16.28
N LYS A 77 10.95 0.25 -17.30
CA LYS A 77 11.65 1.54 -17.15
C LYS A 77 10.77 2.67 -17.70
N PRO A 78 10.22 3.55 -16.84
CA PRO A 78 9.46 4.69 -17.32
C PRO A 78 10.37 5.74 -17.96
N SER A 79 9.80 6.62 -18.78
CA SER A 79 10.55 7.65 -19.49
C SER A 79 11.22 8.70 -18.60
N ASP A 80 10.73 8.86 -17.37
CA ASP A 80 11.16 9.80 -16.35
C ASP A 80 12.02 9.15 -15.23
N LEU A 81 12.47 7.91 -15.43
CA LEU A 81 13.45 7.27 -14.54
C LEU A 81 14.83 7.92 -14.70
N SER A 82 15.06 8.99 -13.92
CA SER A 82 16.34 9.68 -13.86
C SER A 82 17.43 8.80 -13.23
N PRO A 83 18.68 8.82 -13.74
CA PRO A 83 19.83 8.18 -13.10
C PRO A 83 20.09 8.66 -11.66
N ALA A 84 19.60 9.86 -11.29
CA ALA A 84 19.69 10.39 -9.94
C ALA A 84 18.83 9.61 -8.92
N LEU A 85 17.82 8.86 -9.39
CA LEU A 85 16.99 7.99 -8.57
C LEU A 85 17.68 6.65 -8.33
N TRP A 86 18.92 6.66 -7.84
CA TRP A 86 19.69 5.46 -7.60
C TRP A 86 18.97 4.49 -6.65
N GLY A 87 18.22 5.00 -5.67
CA GLY A 87 17.44 4.16 -4.76
C GLY A 87 16.30 3.38 -5.44
N MET A 88 15.86 3.81 -6.63
CA MET A 88 14.89 3.05 -7.44
C MET A 88 15.57 2.00 -8.31
N ASN A 89 16.72 2.36 -8.90
CA ASN A 89 17.51 1.50 -9.79
C ASN A 89 18.97 1.97 -9.83
N ASN A 90 19.87 1.14 -9.32
CA ASN A 90 21.28 1.43 -9.14
C ASN A 90 22.13 0.50 -10.00
N THR A 91 22.61 1.04 -11.12
CA THR A 91 23.55 0.37 -12.02
C THR A 91 25.01 0.76 -11.73
N GLY A 92 25.29 1.37 -10.57
CA GLY A 92 26.59 1.98 -10.24
C GLY A 92 26.80 3.35 -10.89
N GLN A 93 25.74 4.01 -11.36
CA GLN A 93 25.81 5.27 -12.13
C GLN A 93 26.40 6.44 -11.35
N ASP A 94 26.39 6.38 -10.02
CA ASP A 94 26.94 7.42 -9.12
C ASP A 94 28.07 6.87 -8.23
N GLY A 95 28.80 5.86 -8.71
CA GLY A 95 29.93 5.27 -7.98
C GLY A 95 29.56 4.43 -6.76
N GLY A 96 28.26 4.16 -6.56
CA GLY A 96 27.75 3.22 -5.56
C GLY A 96 27.94 1.75 -5.95
N THR A 97 27.53 0.85 -5.06
CA THR A 97 27.46 -0.60 -5.34
C THR A 97 26.26 -0.85 -6.25
N PRO A 98 26.43 -1.40 -7.47
CA PRO A 98 25.30 -1.83 -8.29
C PRO A 98 24.39 -2.78 -7.51
N ASP A 99 23.08 -2.74 -7.79
CA ASP A 99 22.07 -3.60 -7.13
C ASP A 99 21.77 -3.22 -5.67
N ALA A 100 22.41 -2.17 -5.14
CA ALA A 100 22.05 -1.59 -3.85
C ALA A 100 20.89 -0.59 -4.03
N ASP A 101 19.70 -1.12 -4.32
CA ASP A 101 18.45 -0.39 -4.52
C ASP A 101 17.22 -1.24 -4.09
N ILE A 102 16.01 -0.91 -4.56
CA ILE A 102 14.76 -1.57 -4.18
C ILE A 102 14.14 -2.44 -5.30
N ASP A 103 14.86 -2.66 -6.40
CA ASP A 103 14.39 -3.36 -7.60
C ASP A 103 13.07 -2.76 -8.14
N ALA A 104 12.97 -1.41 -8.20
CA ALA A 104 11.72 -0.75 -8.55
C ALA A 104 11.26 -1.08 -9.99
N PRO A 105 12.13 -1.06 -11.03
CA PRO A 105 11.76 -1.47 -12.38
C PRO A 105 11.17 -2.88 -12.49
N GLU A 106 11.72 -3.83 -11.74
CA GLU A 106 11.27 -5.21 -11.65
C GLU A 106 9.88 -5.27 -10.99
N ALA A 107 9.69 -4.54 -9.88
CA ALA A 107 8.40 -4.45 -9.20
C ALA A 107 7.33 -3.80 -10.08
N TRP A 108 7.67 -2.73 -10.81
CA TRP A 108 6.77 -2.02 -11.72
C TRP A 108 6.30 -2.87 -12.90
N ALA A 109 7.09 -3.86 -13.33
CA ALA A 109 6.64 -4.86 -14.31
C ALA A 109 5.48 -5.72 -13.78
N THR A 110 5.30 -5.80 -12.46
CA THR A 110 4.18 -6.50 -11.81
C THR A 110 3.05 -5.53 -11.43
N CYS A 111 3.37 -4.39 -10.81
CA CYS A 111 2.39 -3.42 -10.34
C CYS A 111 3.00 -2.02 -10.23
N ILE A 112 2.35 -1.03 -10.84
CA ILE A 112 2.68 0.41 -10.75
C ILE A 112 1.76 1.16 -9.77
N GLY A 113 0.97 0.40 -9.00
CA GLY A 113 -0.08 0.89 -8.10
C GLY A 113 -1.42 1.16 -8.77
N ALA A 114 -2.36 1.68 -7.98
CA ALA A 114 -3.74 1.88 -8.38
C ALA A 114 -4.28 3.18 -7.77
N ARG A 115 -4.58 4.17 -8.61
CA ARG A 115 -5.13 5.45 -8.15
C ARG A 115 -6.59 5.30 -7.76
N GLU A 116 -7.34 4.48 -8.47
CA GLU A 116 -8.73 4.16 -8.13
C GLU A 116 -8.76 2.94 -7.22
N ASN A 117 -9.46 3.02 -6.09
CA ASN A 117 -9.57 1.95 -5.09
C ASN A 117 -8.24 1.47 -4.46
N GLY A 118 -7.12 2.13 -4.75
CA GLY A 118 -5.86 1.88 -4.05
C GLY A 118 -5.87 2.45 -2.62
N PRO A 119 -4.84 2.11 -1.83
CA PRO A 119 -4.71 2.62 -0.48
C PRO A 119 -4.43 4.13 -0.49
N ILE A 120 -5.09 4.85 0.41
CA ILE A 120 -4.72 6.22 0.75
C ILE A 120 -3.44 6.18 1.58
N ILE A 121 -2.44 6.97 1.17
CA ILE A 121 -1.16 7.13 1.84
C ILE A 121 -1.13 8.54 2.45
N ALA A 122 -1.17 8.62 3.78
CA ALA A 122 -1.10 9.90 4.47
C ALA A 122 0.36 10.33 4.68
N VAL A 123 0.73 11.51 4.20
CA VAL A 123 2.07 12.09 4.39
C VAL A 123 1.99 13.11 5.52
N LEU A 124 2.42 12.71 6.71
CA LEU A 124 2.41 13.56 7.91
C LEU A 124 3.69 14.40 7.92
N ASP A 125 3.61 15.61 7.35
CA ASP A 125 4.80 16.43 7.06
C ASP A 125 4.48 17.95 7.02
N THR A 126 5.14 18.74 6.16
CA THR A 126 4.96 20.19 6.00
C THR A 126 3.82 20.56 5.03
N GLY A 127 3.01 19.58 4.61
CA GLY A 127 2.00 19.74 3.56
C GLY A 127 2.55 19.40 2.17
N GLN A 128 1.72 19.55 1.14
CA GLN A 128 2.08 19.28 -0.27
C GLN A 128 1.73 20.46 -1.17
N ASP A 129 2.55 20.69 -2.21
CA ASP A 129 2.16 21.57 -3.31
C ASP A 129 1.15 20.87 -4.21
N TYR A 130 -0.10 21.32 -4.13
CA TYR A 130 -1.22 20.71 -4.86
C TYR A 130 -1.11 20.87 -6.37
N ASP A 131 -0.40 21.91 -6.83
CA ASP A 131 -0.30 22.25 -8.25
C ASP A 131 0.96 21.68 -8.90
N HIS A 132 1.79 20.95 -8.15
CA HIS A 132 3.02 20.37 -8.68
C HIS A 132 2.69 19.45 -9.86
N PRO A 133 3.27 19.68 -11.06
CA PRO A 133 2.82 19.03 -12.29
C PRO A 133 2.93 17.51 -12.24
N ASP A 134 3.91 17.02 -11.47
CA ASP A 134 4.24 15.60 -11.34
C ASP A 134 3.50 14.88 -10.18
N LEU A 135 2.72 15.63 -9.38
CA LEU A 135 2.06 15.09 -8.18
C LEU A 135 0.56 15.35 -8.13
N LYS A 136 0.08 16.42 -8.76
CA LYS A 136 -1.34 16.83 -8.69
C LYS A 136 -2.31 15.71 -9.09
N ASN A 137 -1.91 14.82 -10.00
CA ASN A 137 -2.75 13.71 -10.44
C ASN A 137 -2.84 12.58 -9.40
N ASN A 138 -1.86 12.48 -8.50
CA ASN A 138 -1.83 11.52 -7.39
C ASN A 138 -2.23 12.16 -6.06
N LEU A 139 -2.58 13.45 -6.04
CA LEU A 139 -3.12 14.13 -4.87
C LEU A 139 -4.49 13.53 -4.52
N TRP A 140 -4.65 13.08 -3.29
CA TRP A 140 -5.92 12.61 -2.79
C TRP A 140 -6.92 13.76 -2.73
N THR A 141 -8.17 13.47 -3.08
CA THR A 141 -9.28 14.40 -2.96
C THR A 141 -10.32 13.76 -2.07
N ASN A 142 -10.74 14.48 -1.02
CA ASN A 142 -11.77 14.01 -0.11
C ASN A 142 -13.09 13.84 -0.87
N PRO A 143 -13.59 12.60 -1.06
CA PRO A 143 -14.81 12.36 -1.83
C PRO A 143 -16.08 12.80 -1.08
N GLY A 144 -15.98 13.10 0.22
CA GLY A 144 -17.08 13.60 1.03
C GLY A 144 -17.21 15.13 1.04
N GLU A 145 -16.20 15.85 0.53
CA GLU A 145 -16.14 17.30 0.67
C GLU A 145 -16.46 18.08 -0.61
N THR A 146 -16.96 19.30 -0.41
CA THR A 146 -17.18 20.30 -1.45
C THR A 146 -16.69 21.64 -0.92
N ALA A 147 -15.96 22.43 -1.73
CA ALA A 147 -15.54 23.78 -1.33
C ALA A 147 -16.72 24.76 -1.32
N ASP A 148 -17.52 24.70 -0.26
CA ASP A 148 -18.68 25.55 -0.03
C ASP A 148 -18.61 26.33 1.29
N GLY A 149 -17.52 26.19 2.04
CA GLY A 149 -17.31 26.85 3.33
C GLY A 149 -17.93 26.08 4.49
N THR A 150 -18.33 24.83 4.28
CA THR A 150 -18.93 23.96 5.31
C THR A 150 -18.15 22.65 5.44
N ASP A 151 -18.46 21.90 6.51
CA ASP A 151 -17.96 20.54 6.74
C ASP A 151 -19.02 19.59 6.17
N SER A 152 -18.85 19.22 4.89
CA SER A 152 -19.84 18.49 4.11
C SER A 152 -19.94 17.03 4.51
N ASP A 153 -18.83 16.42 4.91
CA ASP A 153 -18.76 15.01 5.34
C ASP A 153 -18.92 14.83 6.86
N GLY A 154 -18.98 15.93 7.62
CA GLY A 154 -19.11 15.93 9.08
C GLY A 154 -17.85 15.43 9.78
N ASN A 155 -16.68 15.53 9.15
CA ASN A 155 -15.44 15.05 9.71
C ASN A 155 -14.87 15.97 10.82
N GLY A 156 -15.42 17.17 10.97
CA GLY A 156 -15.00 18.20 11.93
C GLY A 156 -14.01 19.21 11.35
N VAL A 157 -13.72 19.15 10.05
CA VAL A 157 -12.82 20.05 9.34
C VAL A 157 -13.58 20.62 8.14
N ILE A 158 -13.63 21.94 8.04
CA ILE A 158 -14.28 22.62 6.92
C ILE A 158 -13.35 22.57 5.69
N ASP A 159 -13.92 22.24 4.52
CA ASP A 159 -13.29 22.27 3.21
C ASP A 159 -11.91 21.56 3.13
N ASP A 160 -11.73 20.41 3.78
CA ASP A 160 -10.48 19.62 3.74
C ASP A 160 -10.34 18.80 2.44
N LEU A 161 -10.56 19.46 1.30
CA LEU A 161 -10.61 18.87 -0.03
C LEU A 161 -9.40 18.01 -0.39
N HIS A 162 -8.22 18.39 0.07
CA HIS A 162 -6.97 17.72 -0.29
C HIS A 162 -6.20 17.20 0.92
N GLY A 163 -6.80 17.21 2.11
CA GLY A 163 -6.17 16.79 3.35
C GLY A 163 -6.22 17.86 4.43
N TYR A 164 -5.43 17.66 5.48
CA TYR A 164 -5.65 18.35 6.75
C TYR A 164 -4.40 19.03 7.32
N ASN A 165 -4.56 20.22 7.86
CA ASN A 165 -3.53 20.94 8.59
C ASN A 165 -3.76 20.81 10.09
N ALA A 166 -3.05 19.88 10.70
CA ALA A 166 -3.12 19.63 12.13
C ALA A 166 -2.48 20.76 12.96
N VAL A 167 -1.60 21.58 12.38
CA VAL A 167 -0.99 22.73 13.09
C VAL A 167 -2.04 23.80 13.36
N LEU A 168 -2.83 24.13 12.34
CA LEU A 168 -3.84 25.19 12.39
C LEU A 168 -5.27 24.69 12.60
N ASP A 169 -5.45 23.38 12.61
CA ASP A 169 -6.74 22.69 12.75
C ASP A 169 -7.77 23.10 11.67
N ASN A 170 -7.37 22.98 10.40
CA ASN A 170 -8.22 23.33 9.24
C ASN A 170 -7.89 22.50 7.98
N GLY A 171 -8.70 22.64 6.92
CA GLY A 171 -8.57 21.89 5.66
C GLY A 171 -7.44 22.33 4.72
N ASN A 172 -6.57 23.27 5.12
CA ASN A 172 -5.51 23.78 4.25
C ASN A 172 -4.16 23.11 4.53
N ALA A 173 -3.98 21.90 4.00
CA ALA A 173 -2.71 21.15 4.03
C ALA A 173 -1.69 21.54 2.93
N ARG A 174 -1.86 22.72 2.31
CA ARG A 174 -0.96 23.17 1.26
C ARG A 174 0.43 23.41 1.84
N ALA A 175 1.46 23.01 1.09
CA ALA A 175 2.84 23.23 1.49
C ALA A 175 3.17 24.73 1.53
N GLY A 176 3.71 25.20 2.66
CA GLY A 176 4.57 26.38 2.71
C GLY A 176 6.07 26.03 2.85
N HIS A 177 6.41 24.74 2.91
CA HIS A 177 7.78 24.22 2.92
C HIS A 177 7.89 22.97 2.04
N GLY A 178 9.02 22.76 1.36
CA GLY A 178 9.17 21.75 0.30
C GLY A 178 9.34 20.30 0.76
N HIS A 179 9.57 20.06 2.06
CA HIS A 179 9.90 18.72 2.59
C HIS A 179 8.77 17.70 2.35
N GLY A 180 7.53 18.04 2.69
CA GLY A 180 6.38 17.15 2.48
C GLY A 180 6.12 16.86 0.99
N THR A 181 6.26 17.85 0.10
CA THR A 181 6.18 17.65 -1.34
C THR A 181 7.28 16.70 -1.84
N HIS A 182 8.50 16.80 -1.31
CA HIS A 182 9.60 15.90 -1.68
C HIS A 182 9.35 14.46 -1.21
N CYS A 183 8.86 14.27 0.02
CA CYS A 183 8.44 12.95 0.51
C CYS A 183 7.31 12.37 -0.34
N ALA A 184 6.30 13.18 -0.68
CA ALA A 184 5.22 12.78 -1.58
C ALA A 184 5.74 12.37 -2.97
N GLY A 185 6.71 13.11 -3.53
CA GLY A 185 7.40 12.77 -4.78
C GLY A 185 8.06 11.39 -4.76
N THR A 186 8.78 11.08 -3.68
CA THR A 186 9.43 9.77 -3.51
C THR A 186 8.39 8.64 -3.45
N ILE A 187 7.27 8.88 -2.77
CA ILE A 187 6.17 7.90 -2.65
C ILE A 187 5.46 7.70 -3.99
N GLY A 188 5.12 8.78 -4.69
CA GLY A 188 4.23 8.69 -5.85
C GLY A 188 4.19 9.93 -6.73
N ALA A 189 5.35 10.46 -7.12
CA ALA A 189 5.41 11.19 -8.40
C ALA A 189 4.89 10.28 -9.53
N GLU A 190 4.11 10.87 -10.43
CA GLU A 190 3.44 10.14 -11.50
C GLU A 190 4.46 9.62 -12.51
N GLY A 191 4.56 8.29 -12.65
CA GLY A 191 5.54 7.69 -13.55
C GLY A 191 5.10 7.64 -15.01
N ASN A 192 6.10 7.66 -15.89
CA ASN A 192 5.96 7.58 -17.34
C ASN A 192 5.13 8.73 -17.95
N ASN A 193 5.33 9.95 -17.44
CA ASN A 193 4.65 11.16 -17.89
C ASN A 193 5.59 12.21 -18.53
N ASP A 194 6.87 11.83 -18.76
CA ASP A 194 7.95 12.65 -19.31
C ASP A 194 8.29 13.91 -18.48
N GLN A 195 7.89 13.98 -17.21
CA GLN A 195 8.10 15.12 -16.33
C GLN A 195 8.86 14.68 -15.08
N GLY A 196 9.64 15.61 -14.53
CA GLY A 196 10.23 15.47 -13.20
C GLY A 196 10.95 14.14 -12.95
N VAL A 197 10.35 13.34 -12.06
CA VAL A 197 10.89 12.09 -11.53
C VAL A 197 9.77 11.05 -11.39
N VAL A 198 10.10 9.82 -11.04
CA VAL A 198 9.11 8.77 -10.75
C VAL A 198 9.14 8.36 -9.28
N GLY A 199 7.95 8.23 -8.68
CA GLY A 199 7.80 7.69 -7.33
C GLY A 199 7.73 6.16 -7.31
N VAL A 200 7.81 5.56 -6.13
CA VAL A 200 7.65 4.09 -5.98
C VAL A 200 6.29 3.63 -6.51
N ASN A 201 5.23 4.41 -6.27
CA ASN A 201 3.87 4.12 -6.69
C ASN A 201 3.38 5.18 -7.69
N TRP A 202 3.37 4.86 -8.98
CA TRP A 202 3.07 5.81 -10.05
C TRP A 202 1.62 6.28 -10.03
N ARG A 203 0.73 5.47 -9.47
CA ARG A 203 -0.71 5.72 -9.40
C ARG A 203 -1.14 5.70 -7.93
N ALA A 204 -0.63 6.67 -7.17
CA ALA A 204 -0.90 6.79 -5.74
C ALA A 204 -2.15 7.63 -5.42
N GLN A 205 -2.65 7.50 -4.19
CA GLN A 205 -3.54 8.46 -3.54
C GLN A 205 -2.79 9.06 -2.33
N ILE A 206 -2.24 10.26 -2.50
CA ILE A 206 -1.41 10.92 -1.48
C ILE A 206 -2.26 11.95 -0.74
N MET A 207 -2.51 11.71 0.54
CA MET A 207 -3.22 12.63 1.42
C MET A 207 -2.21 13.42 2.27
N PRO A 208 -1.91 14.69 1.94
CA PRO A 208 -1.07 15.52 2.78
C PRO A 208 -1.75 15.80 4.13
N VAL A 209 -1.01 15.57 5.20
CA VAL A 209 -1.42 15.93 6.56
C VAL A 209 -0.32 16.79 7.17
N LYS A 210 -0.56 18.09 7.28
CA LYS A 210 0.44 19.06 7.71
C LYS A 210 0.57 19.08 9.23
N ILE A 211 1.71 18.62 9.75
CA ILE A 211 2.07 18.59 11.18
C ILE A 211 3.18 19.56 11.55
N PHE A 212 3.89 20.12 10.58
CA PHE A 212 4.92 21.15 10.79
C PHE A 212 4.47 22.50 10.21
N PRO A 213 4.77 23.64 10.86
CA PRO A 213 4.45 24.97 10.35
C PRO A 213 5.28 25.30 9.10
N ASP A 214 4.99 26.42 8.44
CA ASP A 214 5.70 26.83 7.22
C ASP A 214 7.11 27.36 7.51
N ASP A 215 7.30 27.97 8.68
CA ASP A 215 8.52 28.67 9.10
C ASP A 215 9.23 28.01 10.30
N GLY A 216 9.00 26.71 10.51
CA GLY A 216 9.59 25.99 11.63
C GLY A 216 9.68 24.47 11.43
N ASP A 217 10.48 23.85 12.28
CA ASP A 217 10.84 22.43 12.27
C ASP A 217 10.30 21.65 13.48
N ALA A 218 9.48 22.30 14.29
CA ALA A 218 8.90 21.72 15.50
C ALA A 218 7.42 21.41 15.36
N THR A 219 7.00 20.31 15.97
CA THR A 219 5.59 19.93 16.13
C THR A 219 5.34 19.46 17.56
N THR A 220 4.09 19.20 17.92
CA THR A 220 3.72 18.69 19.24
C THR A 220 3.11 17.30 19.14
N ALA A 221 3.20 16.51 20.20
CA ALA A 221 2.54 15.21 20.26
C ALA A 221 1.02 15.32 20.08
N ALA A 222 0.39 16.38 20.58
CA ALA A 222 -1.04 16.64 20.37
C ALA A 222 -1.37 16.85 18.88
N THR A 223 -0.53 17.59 18.16
CA THR A 223 -0.63 17.77 16.71
C THR A 223 -0.49 16.44 15.96
N ILE A 224 0.49 15.62 16.33
CA ILE A 224 0.71 14.30 15.73
C ILE A 224 -0.49 13.37 15.99
N ILE A 225 -1.00 13.31 17.22
CA ILE A 225 -2.17 12.49 17.56
C ILE A 225 -3.38 12.92 16.73
N ARG A 226 -3.60 14.23 16.58
CA ARG A 226 -4.70 14.77 15.76
C ARG A 226 -4.56 14.36 14.30
N ALA A 227 -3.35 14.47 13.75
CA ALA A 227 -3.03 14.07 12.39
C ALA A 227 -3.25 12.57 12.14
N VAL A 228 -2.77 11.70 13.04
CA VAL A 228 -2.96 10.25 12.93
C VAL A 228 -4.44 9.88 13.02
N ARG A 229 -5.20 10.52 13.93
CA ARG A 229 -6.65 10.30 14.05
C ARG A 229 -7.42 10.76 12.81
N TYR A 230 -7.03 11.90 12.23
CA TYR A 230 -7.61 12.35 10.96
C TYR A 230 -7.30 11.34 9.86
N ALA A 231 -6.05 10.89 9.73
CA ALA A 231 -5.65 9.93 8.71
C ALA A 231 -6.44 8.61 8.81
N ASP A 232 -6.58 8.07 10.02
CA ASP A 232 -7.42 6.89 10.30
C ASP A 232 -8.88 7.12 9.92
N LYS A 233 -9.46 8.26 10.33
CA LYS A 233 -10.85 8.64 10.03
C LYS A 233 -11.12 8.72 8.52
N MET A 234 -10.15 9.21 7.74
CA MET A 234 -10.25 9.32 6.28
C MET A 234 -9.88 8.02 5.55
N GLY A 235 -9.56 6.95 6.29
CA GLY A 235 -9.28 5.63 5.71
C GLY A 235 -7.86 5.46 5.15
N ALA A 236 -6.90 6.28 5.59
CA ALA A 236 -5.49 6.07 5.28
C ALA A 236 -5.04 4.68 5.74
N ARG A 237 -4.38 3.95 4.84
CA ARG A 237 -3.87 2.61 5.11
C ARG A 237 -2.39 2.60 5.48
N VAL A 238 -1.69 3.67 5.11
CA VAL A 238 -0.27 3.88 5.38
C VAL A 238 -0.07 5.32 5.82
N THR A 239 0.76 5.54 6.84
CA THR A 239 1.27 6.86 7.21
C THR A 239 2.78 6.92 6.95
N SER A 240 3.23 7.98 6.28
CA SER A 240 4.65 8.33 6.15
C SER A 240 4.98 9.43 7.14
N ASN A 241 6.02 9.20 7.97
CA ASN A 241 6.32 10.03 9.14
C ASN A 241 7.80 10.40 9.14
N SER A 242 8.16 11.46 8.41
CA SER A 242 9.55 11.92 8.26
C SER A 242 9.93 12.97 9.31
N GLY A 243 9.57 12.71 10.57
CA GLY A 243 9.86 13.57 11.72
C GLY A 243 10.46 12.77 12.88
N THR A 244 11.15 13.45 13.77
CA THR A 244 11.76 12.82 14.96
C THR A 244 11.56 13.68 16.20
N GLY A 245 11.72 13.08 17.37
CA GLY A 245 11.66 13.75 18.67
C GLY A 245 12.48 13.01 19.70
N ALA A 246 13.04 13.73 20.66
CA ALA A 246 13.76 13.12 21.78
C ALA A 246 12.79 12.71 22.90
N GLY A 247 12.93 11.47 23.38
CA GLY A 247 12.21 10.98 24.55
C GLY A 247 10.97 10.15 24.23
N TYR A 248 10.62 9.28 25.16
CA TYR A 248 9.40 8.48 25.12
C TYR A 248 8.20 9.32 25.57
N ASN A 249 7.07 9.22 24.85
CA ASN A 249 5.81 9.84 25.20
C ASN A 249 4.77 8.73 25.49
N PRO A 250 4.36 8.53 26.76
CA PRO A 250 3.48 7.44 27.18
C PRO A 250 2.04 7.52 26.66
#